data_AF-A0A1Z5HA27-F1
#
_entry.id   AF-A0A1Z5HA27-F1
#
_cell.length_a   1.000
_cell.length_b   1.000
_cell.length_c   1.000
_cell.angle_alpha   90.00
_cell.angle_beta   90.00
_cell.angle_gamma   90.00
#
_symmetry.space_group_name_H-M   'P 1'
#
loop_
_entity.id
_entity.type
_entity.pdbx_description
1 polymer ?
#
loop_
_entity_poly.entity_id
_entity_poly.type
_entity_poly.pdbx_seq_one_letter_code
_entity_poly.pdbx_strand_id
1 'polypeptide(L)'
;MSQSNNKSFIARLNQHPKLRERVESLLNVVENTTGDCIKADDAEQHVIEEIRQMGNDALHCWGSTAADREAKQLREQRPGLHGNGKKKSVGIQLLGK
;
A
#
# COMPACT_ATOMS: atom_id res chain seq x y z
N MET A 1 -6.49 10.87 24.06
CA MET A 1 -6.75 9.96 22.91
C MET A 1 -7.21 8.63 23.47
N SER A 2 -8.44 8.21 23.16
CA SER A 2 -9.04 7.01 23.72
C SER A 2 -8.48 5.73 23.08
N GLN A 3 -8.36 4.64 23.85
CA GLN A 3 -7.87 3.33 23.40
C GLN A 3 -8.53 2.80 22.12
N SER A 4 -9.77 3.19 21.84
CA SER A 4 -10.51 2.86 20.62
C SER A 4 -9.89 3.46 19.34
N ASN A 5 -9.37 4.68 19.40
CA ASN A 5 -8.74 5.33 18.25
C ASN A 5 -7.41 4.68 17.87
N ASN A 6 -6.62 4.23 18.87
CA ASN A 6 -5.38 3.51 18.61
C ASN A 6 -5.64 2.18 17.90
N LYS A 7 -6.62 1.40 18.36
CA LYS A 7 -6.97 0.13 17.71
C LYS A 7 -7.40 0.34 16.25
N SER A 8 -8.21 1.37 15.98
CA SER A 8 -8.61 1.73 14.62
C SER A 8 -7.43 2.14 13.74
N PHE A 9 -6.51 2.94 14.27
CA PHE A 9 -5.31 3.37 13.56
C PHE A 9 -4.41 2.20 13.19
N ILE A 10 -4.08 1.33 14.15
CA ILE A 10 -3.22 0.16 13.92
C ILE A 10 -3.88 -0.82 12.95
N ALA A 11 -5.20 -1.04 13.05
CA ALA A 11 -5.92 -1.88 12.10
C ALA A 11 -5.81 -1.36 10.65
N ARG A 12 -5.93 -0.04 10.46
CA ARG A 12 -5.74 0.60 9.15
C ARG A 12 -4.30 0.48 8.65
N LEU A 13 -3.31 0.70 9.50
CA LEU A 13 -1.90 0.52 9.13
C LEU A 13 -1.59 -0.92 8.72
N ASN A 14 -2.18 -1.92 9.39
CA ASN A 14 -2.01 -3.33 9.02
C ASN A 14 -2.59 -3.68 7.64
N GLN A 15 -3.54 -2.89 7.12
CA GLN A 15 -4.04 -3.03 5.74
C GLN A 15 -3.05 -2.45 4.71
N HIS A 16 -2.06 -1.67 5.15
CA HIS A 16 -1.06 -1.01 4.32
C HIS A 16 0.35 -1.31 4.84
N PRO A 17 0.85 -2.56 4.73
CA PRO A 17 2.09 -3.00 5.38
C PRO A 17 3.32 -2.15 5.01
N LYS A 18 3.43 -1.72 3.75
CA LYS A 18 4.51 -0.80 3.33
C LYS A 18 4.48 0.53 4.08
N LEU A 19 3.31 1.13 4.26
CA LEU A 19 3.19 2.37 5.03
C LEU A 19 3.51 2.14 6.51
N ARG A 20 3.19 0.96 7.05
CA ARG A 20 3.55 0.60 8.43
C ARG A 20 5.06 0.53 8.61
N GLU A 21 5.77 -0.15 7.71
CA GLU A 21 7.24 -0.25 7.72
C GLU A 21 7.90 1.14 7.67
N ARG A 22 7.36 2.07 6.87
CA ARG A 22 7.86 3.45 6.79
C ARG A 22 7.67 4.23 8.08
N VAL A 23 6.51 4.10 8.72
CA VAL A 23 6.25 4.73 10.02
C VAL A 23 7.17 4.14 11.10
N GLU A 24 7.41 2.82 11.07
CA GLU A 24 8.39 2.16 11.96
C GLU A 24 9.82 2.68 11.70
N SER A 25 10.23 2.85 10.44
CA SER A 25 11.54 3.43 10.08
C SER A 25 11.71 4.86 10.61
N LEU A 26 10.69 5.72 10.46
CA LEU A 26 10.71 7.07 11.01
C LEU A 26 10.84 7.08 12.55
N LEU A 27 10.16 6.16 13.24
CA LEU A 27 10.30 6.02 14.70
C LEU A 27 11.72 5.62 15.09
N ASN A 28 12.35 4.70 14.35
CA ASN A 28 13.73 4.28 14.57
C ASN A 28 14.72 5.44 14.49
N VAL A 29 14.49 6.40 13.59
CA VAL A 29 15.30 7.63 13.46
C VAL A 29 15.11 8.53 14.68
N VAL A 30 13.87 8.75 15.11
CA VAL A 30 13.56 9.59 16.30
C VAL A 30 14.16 9.00 17.57
N GLU A 31 14.06 7.68 17.72
CA GLU A 31 14.59 6.94 18.87
C GLU A 31 16.12 6.71 18.76
N ASN A 32 16.72 7.06 17.62
CA ASN A 32 18.12 6.79 17.28
C ASN A 32 18.53 5.34 17.59
N THR A 33 17.66 4.39 17.25
CA THR A 33 17.82 2.97 17.62
C THR A 33 19.08 2.34 17.05
N THR A 34 19.59 2.84 15.92
CA THR A 34 20.84 2.36 15.31
C THR A 34 22.08 3.10 15.81
N GLY A 35 21.91 4.26 16.45
CA GLY A 35 23.02 5.11 16.89
C GLY A 35 23.71 5.90 15.76
N ASP A 36 23.23 5.79 14.52
CA ASP A 36 23.87 6.37 13.33
C ASP A 36 23.58 7.87 13.16
N CYS A 37 22.54 8.39 13.81
CA CYS A 37 22.20 9.82 13.77
C CYS A 37 23.09 10.61 14.75
N ILE A 38 24.40 10.62 14.48
CA ILE A 38 25.41 11.30 15.29
C ILE A 38 25.43 12.80 14.98
N LYS A 39 25.06 13.19 13.76
CA LYS A 39 24.94 14.59 13.31
C LYS A 39 23.53 14.91 12.86
N ALA A 40 23.16 16.18 12.99
CA ALA A 40 21.87 16.69 12.54
C ALA A 40 21.66 16.46 11.04
N ASP A 41 22.70 16.68 10.23
CA ASP A 41 22.63 16.53 8.77
C ASP A 41 22.31 15.08 8.36
N ASP A 42 22.87 14.08 9.06
CA ASP A 42 22.63 12.66 8.79
C ASP A 42 21.18 12.28 9.15
N ALA A 43 20.68 12.79 10.27
CA ALA A 43 19.28 12.62 10.67
C ALA A 43 18.31 13.29 9.68
N GLU A 44 18.63 14.51 9.23
CA GLU A 44 17.82 15.24 8.24
C GLU A 44 17.72 14.45 6.93
N GLN A 45 18.86 14.01 6.39
CA GLN A 45 18.89 13.26 5.15
C GLN A 45 18.08 11.95 5.26
N HIS A 46 18.19 11.24 6.40
CA HIS A 46 17.44 10.01 6.62
C HIS A 46 15.92 10.26 6.69
N VAL A 47 15.49 11.29 7.41
CA VAL A 47 14.06 11.68 7.48
C VAL A 47 13.52 12.05 6.10
N ILE A 48 14.27 12.81 5.30
CA ILE A 48 13.86 13.21 3.95
C ILE A 48 13.66 11.97 3.06
N GLU A 49 14.59 11.03 3.09
CA GLU A 49 14.49 9.81 2.27
C GLU A 49 13.31 8.93 2.69
N GLU A 50 13.07 8.76 4.00
CA GLU A 50 11.92 7.99 4.46
C GLU A 50 10.59 8.66 4.09
N ILE A 51 10.49 9.99 4.20
CA ILE A 51 9.29 10.72 3.77
C ILE A 51 9.05 10.59 2.26
N ARG A 52 10.12 10.67 1.44
CA ARG A 52 10.01 10.48 -0.02
C ARG A 52 9.51 9.07 -0.37
N GLN A 53 10.10 8.05 0.24
CA GLN A 53 9.71 6.67 0.01
C GLN A 53 8.29 6.40 0.49
N MET A 54 7.92 6.90 1.68
CA MET A 54 6.56 6.83 2.21
C MET A 54 5.55 7.52 1.30
N GLY A 55 5.88 8.70 0.76
CA GLY A 55 5.04 9.42 -0.20
C GLY A 55 4.77 8.61 -1.46
N ASN A 56 5.80 7.97 -2.03
CA ASN A 56 5.66 7.10 -3.19
C ASN A 56 4.77 5.88 -2.89
N ASP A 57 4.97 5.22 -1.75
CA ASP A 57 4.16 4.07 -1.34
C ASP A 57 2.69 4.47 -1.11
N ALA A 58 2.46 5.64 -0.51
CA ALA A 58 1.12 6.19 -0.32
C ALA A 58 0.40 6.44 -1.65
N LEU A 59 1.08 7.10 -2.60
CA LEU A 59 0.52 7.39 -3.92
C LEU A 59 0.23 6.12 -4.72
N HIS A 60 1.13 5.13 -4.69
CA HIS A 60 0.92 3.86 -5.35
C HIS A 60 -0.29 3.09 -4.76
N CYS A 61 -0.39 3.05 -3.43
CA CYS A 61 -1.50 2.40 -2.75
C CYS A 61 -2.83 3.10 -3.03
N TRP A 62 -2.85 4.44 -3.00
CA TRP A 62 -4.00 5.24 -3.39
C TRP A 62 -4.42 4.97 -4.83
N GLY A 63 -3.48 5.00 -5.79
CA GLY A 63 -3.77 4.76 -7.19
C GLY A 63 -4.36 3.37 -7.45
N SER A 64 -3.82 2.34 -6.78
CA SER A 64 -4.34 0.97 -6.86
C SER A 64 -5.77 0.87 -6.31
N THR A 65 -5.99 1.46 -5.13
CA THR A 65 -7.30 1.44 -4.45
C THR A 65 -8.36 2.23 -5.24
N ALA A 66 -7.98 3.37 -5.82
CA ALA A 66 -8.84 4.18 -6.66
C ALA A 66 -9.25 3.41 -7.93
N ALA A 67 -8.29 2.79 -8.62
CA ALA A 67 -8.55 1.97 -9.80
C ALA A 67 -9.49 0.80 -9.48
N ASP A 68 -9.27 0.08 -8.38
CA ASP A 68 -10.13 -1.04 -7.97
C ASP A 68 -11.56 -0.58 -7.65
N ARG A 69 -11.69 0.56 -6.97
CA ARG A 69 -12.99 1.15 -6.64
C ARG A 69 -13.75 1.54 -7.90
N GLU A 70 -13.11 2.24 -8.83
CA GLU A 70 -13.72 2.64 -10.11
C GLU A 70 -14.09 1.41 -10.96
N ALA A 71 -13.21 0.42 -11.04
CA ALA A 71 -13.47 -0.82 -11.75
C ALA A 71 -14.67 -1.58 -11.17
N LYS A 72 -14.79 -1.63 -9.84
CA LYS A 72 -15.94 -2.24 -9.16
C LYS A 72 -17.24 -1.49 -9.48
N GLN A 73 -17.24 -0.17 -9.34
CA GLN A 73 -18.39 0.67 -9.63
C GLN A 73 -18.84 0.53 -11.10
N LEU A 74 -17.89 0.44 -12.03
CA LEU A 74 -18.18 0.26 -13.44
C LEU A 74 -18.80 -1.11 -13.74
N ARG A 75 -18.35 -2.19 -13.09
CA ARG A 75 -18.95 -3.53 -13.20
C ARG A 75 -20.38 -3.57 -12.67
N GLU A 76 -20.64 -2.87 -11.56
CA GLU A 76 -22.00 -2.75 -11.00
C GLU A 76 -22.94 -2.00 -11.96
N GLN A 77 -22.45 -0.93 -12.62
CA GLN A 77 -23.23 -0.18 -13.61
C GLN A 77 -23.41 -0.93 -14.94
N ARG A 78 -22.45 -1.78 -15.32
CA ARG A 78 -22.44 -2.52 -16.58
C ARG A 78 -22.10 -4.00 -16.35
N PRO A 79 -23.10 -4.84 -16.00
CA PRO A 79 -22.89 -6.26 -15.66
C PRO A 79 -22.28 -7.11 -16.80
N GLY A 80 -22.34 -6.65 -18.05
CA GLY A 80 -21.77 -7.32 -19.22
C GLY A 80 -20.34 -6.86 -19.59
N LEU A 81 -19.73 -5.97 -18.80
CA LEU A 81 -18.40 -5.45 -19.11
C LEU A 81 -17.33 -6.49 -18.77
N HIS A 82 -16.62 -6.97 -19.79
CA HIS A 82 -15.47 -7.83 -19.61
C HIS A 82 -14.24 -7.00 -19.26
N GLY A 83 -13.55 -7.37 -18.18
CA GLY A 83 -12.29 -6.76 -17.79
C GLY A 83 -11.16 -7.11 -18.76
N ASN A 84 -10.16 -6.24 -18.84
CA ASN A 84 -8.90 -6.58 -19.51
C ASN A 84 -8.14 -7.62 -18.66
N GLY A 85 -7.62 -8.66 -19.30
CA GLY A 85 -6.91 -9.73 -18.62
C GLY A 85 -6.65 -10.91 -19.55
N LYS A 86 -5.54 -11.62 -19.31
CA LYS A 86 -5.21 -12.79 -20.12
C LYS A 86 -6.25 -13.89 -19.86
N LYS A 87 -7.00 -14.25 -20.91
CA LYS A 87 -7.95 -15.35 -20.88
C LYS A 87 -7.23 -16.64 -20.46
N LYS A 88 -7.70 -17.29 -19.40
CA LYS A 88 -7.12 -18.55 -18.91
C LYS A 88 -7.75 -19.80 -19.55
N SER A 89 -8.31 -19.71 -20.77
CA SER A 89 -8.90 -20.90 -21.40
C SER A 89 -7.81 -21.76 -22.03
N VAL A 90 -7.71 -23.02 -21.60
CA VAL A 90 -6.85 -24.06 -22.19
C VAL A 90 -7.45 -24.73 -23.44
N GLY A 91 -8.48 -24.12 -24.05
CA GLY A 91 -9.22 -24.68 -25.19
C GLY A 91 -10.36 -25.62 -24.78
N ILE A 92 -11.33 -25.82 -25.69
CA ILE A 92 -12.42 -26.78 -25.53
C ILE A 92 -11.84 -28.18 -25.79
N GLN A 93 -11.93 -29.10 -24.82
CA GLN A 93 -11.68 -30.51 -25.10
C GLN A 93 -12.76 -31.00 -26.08
N LEU A 94 -12.35 -31.34 -27.30
CA LEU A 94 -13.20 -32.01 -28.26
C LEU A 94 -13.57 -33.38 -27.66
N LEU A 95 -14.80 -33.53 -27.16
CA LEU A 95 -15.33 -34.85 -26.79
C LEU A 95 -15.38 -35.69 -28.07
N GLY A 96 -14.38 -36.55 -28.25
CA GLY A 96 -14.36 -37.54 -29.31
C GLY A 96 -15.54 -38.50 -29.14
N LYS A 97 -16.21 -38.78 -30.26
CA LYS A 97 -17.24 -39.82 -30.40
C LYS A 97 -16.64 -41.20 -30.29
#